data_AF-A0A961BS69-F1
#
_entry.id   AF-A0A961BS69-F1
#
_cell.length_a   1.000
_cell.length_b   1.000
_cell.length_c   1.000
_cell.angle_alpha   90.00
_cell.angle_beta   90.00
_cell.angle_gamma   90.00
#
_symmetry.space_group_name_H-M   'P 1'
#
loop_
_entity.id
_entity.type
_entity.pdbx_description
1 polymer ?
#
loop_
_entity_poly.entity_id
_entity_poly.type
_entity_poly.pdbx_seq_one_letter_code
_entity_poly.pdbx_strand_id
1 'polypeptide(L)'
;MGYLEGFKVTFAQIFGERVTTPYPKEKTPKALRQHGRHVLNRYEDGMEKCIGCELCAGVCPARCIYVRGADNPMDDPVSPGERYGYVYEINYLRCIHCDLCVEACPTEAITESKLFEFSFTNRADAIYTKAELVVDDEGMPRHLPWEDWRPGEEVDTSAWMRATAPSGSAAYEGVVAWSGELGFGVRAPEADQVTRDAITPPPSDGHDDHGHDDHDDHGHDDHGHDDHGHEDHGHDDHGGGH
;
A
#
# COMPACT_ATOMS: atom_id res chain seq x y z
N MET A 1 -3.20 33.32 -38.79
CA MET A 1 -2.29 32.41 -38.08
C MET A 1 -3.09 31.21 -37.64
N GLY A 2 -2.79 29.97 -38.04
CA GLY A 2 -3.64 28.85 -37.57
C GLY A 2 -3.23 27.41 -37.87
N TYR A 3 -2.12 27.16 -38.57
CA TYR A 3 -1.67 25.77 -38.84
C TYR A 3 -0.14 25.59 -38.75
N LEU A 4 0.63 26.58 -39.20
CA LEU A 4 2.10 26.55 -39.17
C LEU A 4 2.69 26.65 -37.75
N GLU A 5 1.91 27.17 -36.80
CA GLU A 5 2.34 27.33 -35.41
C GLU A 5 2.48 25.98 -34.68
N GLY A 6 1.56 25.05 -34.92
CA GLY A 6 1.69 23.67 -34.42
C GLY A 6 2.92 22.96 -35.00
N PHE A 7 3.16 23.10 -36.30
CA PHE A 7 4.37 22.54 -36.93
C PHE A 7 5.66 23.13 -36.34
N LYS A 8 5.69 24.41 -35.97
CA LYS A 8 6.85 25.04 -35.31
C LYS A 8 7.17 24.35 -33.97
N VAL A 9 6.15 24.05 -33.17
CA VAL A 9 6.32 23.31 -31.89
C VAL A 9 6.84 21.90 -32.15
N THR A 10 6.27 21.19 -33.12
CA THR A 10 6.75 19.84 -33.48
C THR A 10 8.21 19.86 -33.95
N PHE A 11 8.58 20.80 -34.82
CA PHE A 11 9.98 20.95 -35.27
C PHE A 11 10.92 21.29 -34.12
N ALA A 12 10.50 22.11 -33.16
CA ALA A 12 11.29 22.40 -31.97
C ALA A 12 11.51 21.13 -31.12
N GLN A 13 10.48 20.30 -30.93
CA GLN A 13 10.62 19.08 -30.13
C GLN A 13 11.47 17.98 -30.78
N ILE A 14 11.55 17.92 -32.12
CA ILE A 14 12.43 16.94 -32.80
C ILE A 14 13.89 17.08 -32.38
N PHE A 15 14.34 18.32 -32.10
CA PHE A 15 15.71 18.62 -31.69
C PHE A 15 15.86 18.80 -30.17
N GLY A 16 14.76 18.70 -29.41
CA GLY A 16 14.77 18.75 -27.95
C GLY A 16 15.38 17.49 -27.33
N GLU A 17 15.77 17.60 -26.06
CA GLU A 17 16.14 16.45 -25.27
C GLU A 17 14.91 15.56 -25.04
N ARG A 18 15.11 14.24 -25.13
CA ARG A 18 14.04 13.27 -24.92
C ARG A 18 13.93 12.98 -23.43
N VAL A 19 12.84 13.39 -22.82
CA VAL A 19 12.49 13.00 -21.44
C VAL A 19 12.03 11.53 -21.48
N THR A 20 12.98 10.60 -21.35
CA THR A 20 12.72 9.16 -21.37
C THR A 20 13.80 8.40 -20.61
N THR A 21 13.40 7.39 -19.84
CA THR A 21 14.32 6.46 -19.17
C THR A 21 14.37 5.16 -19.98
N PRO A 22 15.57 4.69 -20.41
CA PRO A 22 15.68 3.49 -21.24
C PRO A 22 15.51 2.20 -20.42
N TYR A 23 14.27 1.75 -20.24
CA TYR A 23 13.96 0.43 -19.68
C TYR A 23 14.34 -0.70 -20.65
N PRO A 24 14.95 -1.83 -20.22
CA PRO A 24 15.24 -2.22 -18.83
C PRO A 24 16.62 -1.78 -18.31
N LYS A 25 17.44 -1.07 -19.08
CA LYS A 25 18.83 -0.72 -18.69
C LYS A 25 18.85 0.20 -17.46
N GLU A 26 17.93 1.13 -17.39
CA GLU A 26 17.75 2.06 -16.29
C GLU A 26 16.31 1.99 -15.78
N LYS A 27 16.15 1.98 -14.45
CA LYS A 27 14.85 1.99 -13.78
C LYS A 27 14.60 3.38 -13.21
N THR A 28 13.39 3.88 -13.39
CA THR A 28 12.92 5.09 -12.69
C THR A 28 12.89 4.82 -11.19
N PRO A 29 13.28 5.80 -10.35
CA PRO A 29 13.14 5.69 -8.90
C PRO A 29 11.68 5.44 -8.52
N LYS A 30 11.47 4.46 -7.65
CA LYS A 30 10.16 4.03 -7.17
C LYS A 30 9.68 4.93 -6.04
N ALA A 31 8.38 5.22 -6.01
CA ALA A 31 7.79 5.94 -4.89
C ALA A 31 7.99 5.16 -3.58
N LEU A 32 8.14 5.86 -2.46
CA LEU A 32 8.40 5.22 -1.16
C LEU A 32 7.29 4.26 -0.72
N ARG A 33 6.03 4.58 -1.03
CA ARG A 33 4.84 3.79 -0.74
C ARG A 33 4.28 3.12 -2.00
N GLN A 34 5.15 2.68 -2.90
CA GLN A 34 4.70 1.96 -4.08
C GLN A 34 4.17 0.59 -3.68
N HIS A 35 3.01 0.25 -4.22
CA HIS A 35 2.38 -1.05 -4.07
C HIS A 35 2.98 -2.03 -5.09
N GLY A 36 3.42 -3.20 -4.63
CA GLY A 36 4.13 -4.21 -5.41
C GLY A 36 3.92 -5.63 -4.88
N ARG A 37 4.96 -6.44 -4.89
CA ARG A 37 4.88 -7.84 -4.46
C ARG A 37 4.74 -7.92 -2.93
N HIS A 38 3.75 -8.67 -2.44
CA HIS A 38 3.54 -8.89 -1.01
C HIS A 38 4.65 -9.76 -0.39
N VAL A 39 4.88 -9.55 0.90
CA VAL A 39 5.87 -10.22 1.74
C VAL A 39 5.25 -10.55 3.10
N LEU A 40 5.65 -11.68 3.69
CA LEU A 40 5.29 -12.06 5.06
C LEU A 40 6.51 -11.93 5.98
N ASN A 41 6.41 -11.07 6.98
CA ASN A 41 7.50 -10.70 7.86
C ASN A 41 7.63 -11.62 9.08
N ARG A 42 8.83 -11.61 9.64
CA ARG A 42 9.19 -12.29 10.90
C ARG A 42 9.55 -11.26 11.96
N TYR A 43 9.38 -11.63 13.22
CA TYR A 43 9.86 -10.88 14.37
C TYR A 43 11.38 -11.01 14.52
N GLU A 44 12.03 -10.06 15.21
CA GLU A 44 13.47 -10.06 15.51
C GLU A 44 14.00 -11.37 16.14
N ASP A 45 13.13 -12.17 16.77
CA ASP A 45 13.45 -13.48 17.35
C ASP A 45 13.37 -14.65 16.35
N GLY A 46 13.05 -14.38 15.09
CA GLY A 46 12.91 -15.37 14.02
C GLY A 46 11.49 -15.89 13.82
N MET A 47 10.57 -15.66 14.75
CA MET A 47 9.19 -16.16 14.64
C MET A 47 8.43 -15.44 13.54
N GLU A 48 7.51 -16.13 12.87
CA GLU A 48 6.63 -15.48 11.91
C GLU A 48 5.65 -14.54 12.60
N LYS A 49 5.37 -13.39 11.99
CA LYS A 49 4.35 -12.45 12.50
C LYS A 49 2.92 -12.91 12.26
N CYS A 50 2.69 -13.78 11.28
CA CYS A 50 1.34 -14.19 10.87
C CYS A 50 0.73 -15.18 11.87
N ILE A 51 -0.24 -14.73 12.65
CA ILE A 51 -0.98 -15.57 13.61
C ILE A 51 -2.17 -16.33 12.99
N GLY A 52 -2.36 -16.23 11.67
CA GLY A 52 -3.45 -16.92 10.96
C GLY A 52 -4.86 -16.46 11.36
N CYS A 53 -5.05 -15.15 11.59
CA CYS A 53 -6.33 -14.54 11.98
C CYS A 53 -7.32 -14.31 10.83
N GLU A 54 -6.88 -14.53 9.58
CA GLU A 54 -7.70 -14.47 8.36
C GLU A 54 -8.30 -13.08 8.01
N LEU A 55 -7.96 -12.01 8.75
CA LEU A 55 -8.46 -10.64 8.51
C LEU A 55 -8.09 -10.10 7.13
N CYS A 56 -6.85 -10.34 6.67
CA CYS A 56 -6.39 -9.95 5.34
C CYS A 56 -7.19 -10.62 4.21
N ALA A 57 -7.60 -11.88 4.38
CA ALA A 57 -8.48 -12.55 3.44
C ALA A 57 -9.92 -12.01 3.52
N GLY A 58 -10.39 -11.71 4.73
CA GLY A 58 -11.72 -11.13 4.96
C GLY A 58 -11.92 -9.74 4.36
N VAL A 59 -10.91 -8.88 4.48
CA VAL A 59 -10.94 -7.50 3.95
C VAL A 59 -10.70 -7.44 2.43
N CYS A 60 -10.11 -8.48 1.84
CA CYS A 60 -9.69 -8.46 0.44
C CYS A 60 -10.89 -8.31 -0.52
N PRO A 61 -11.01 -7.19 -1.26
CA PRO A 61 -12.15 -6.96 -2.15
C PRO A 61 -12.17 -7.93 -3.34
N ALA A 62 -11.00 -8.37 -3.79
CA ALA A 62 -10.86 -9.31 -4.89
C ALA A 62 -10.99 -10.80 -4.47
N ARG A 63 -11.01 -11.07 -3.15
CA ARG A 63 -10.93 -12.43 -2.57
C ARG A 63 -9.80 -13.25 -3.19
N CYS A 64 -8.60 -12.66 -3.24
CA CYS A 64 -7.40 -13.27 -3.83
C CYS A 64 -6.51 -13.99 -2.82
N ILE A 65 -6.76 -13.85 -1.51
CA ILE A 65 -5.96 -14.43 -0.43
C ILE A 65 -6.71 -15.62 0.17
N TYR A 66 -6.01 -16.75 0.32
CA TYR A 66 -6.47 -17.89 1.11
C TYR A 66 -5.57 -18.03 2.34
N VAL A 67 -6.18 -18.04 3.53
CA VAL A 67 -5.48 -18.22 4.81
C VAL A 67 -6.19 -19.30 5.61
N ARG A 68 -5.41 -20.17 6.23
CA ARG A 68 -5.90 -21.12 7.23
C ARG A 68 -4.96 -21.08 8.43
N GLY A 69 -5.48 -20.71 9.60
CA GLY A 69 -4.72 -20.80 10.85
C GLY A 69 -4.71 -22.21 11.44
N ALA A 70 -3.65 -22.58 12.16
CA ALA A 70 -3.57 -23.77 13.00
C ALA A 70 -2.95 -23.43 14.36
N ASP A 71 -3.12 -24.32 15.34
CA ASP A 71 -2.55 -24.14 16.66
C ASP A 71 -1.03 -24.36 16.63
N ASN A 72 -0.28 -23.56 17.39
CA ASN A 72 1.16 -23.68 17.46
C ASN A 72 1.60 -25.04 18.03
N PRO A 73 2.67 -25.65 17.49
CA PRO A 73 3.31 -26.79 18.13
C PRO A 73 3.82 -26.43 19.53
N MET A 74 3.63 -27.33 20.50
CA MET A 74 4.01 -27.09 21.91
C MET A 74 5.52 -26.86 22.10
N ASP A 75 6.35 -27.59 21.36
CA ASP A 75 7.80 -27.59 21.53
C ASP A 75 8.53 -26.63 20.57
N ASP A 76 7.85 -26.16 19.52
CA ASP A 76 8.44 -25.33 18.44
C ASP A 76 7.38 -24.37 17.86
N PRO A 77 7.05 -23.28 18.56
CA PRO A 77 6.05 -22.32 18.12
C PRO A 77 6.54 -21.55 16.88
N VAL A 78 5.66 -21.41 15.88
CA VAL A 78 5.99 -20.76 14.60
C VAL A 78 5.79 -19.24 14.69
N SER A 79 4.77 -18.81 15.42
CA SER A 79 4.45 -17.39 15.67
C SER A 79 4.16 -17.17 17.16
N PRO A 80 4.14 -15.92 17.65
CA PRO A 80 3.67 -15.64 18.99
C PRO A 80 2.21 -16.05 19.21
N GLY A 81 1.89 -16.46 20.44
CA GLY A 81 0.54 -16.85 20.85
C GLY A 81 0.22 -18.31 20.56
N GLU A 82 -1.08 -18.62 20.52
CA GLU A 82 -1.58 -19.99 20.39
C GLU A 82 -1.74 -20.48 18.94
N ARG A 83 -1.66 -19.60 17.94
CA ARG A 83 -1.95 -19.91 16.53
C ARG A 83 -0.96 -19.26 15.58
N TYR A 84 -0.78 -19.89 14.41
CA TYR A 84 0.05 -19.42 13.30
C TYR A 84 -0.66 -19.60 11.94
N GLY A 85 -0.18 -18.89 10.91
CA GLY A 85 -0.62 -19.09 9.53
C GLY A 85 -0.13 -20.42 8.96
N TYR A 86 -0.96 -21.46 8.99
CA TYR A 86 -0.61 -22.80 8.47
C TYR A 86 -0.58 -22.84 6.94
N VAL A 87 -1.60 -22.27 6.30
CA VAL A 87 -1.64 -22.06 4.85
C VAL A 87 -1.80 -20.57 4.60
N TYR A 88 -1.02 -20.04 3.67
CA TYR A 88 -1.15 -18.69 3.18
C TYR A 88 -0.89 -18.69 1.67
N GLU A 89 -1.82 -18.21 0.88
CA GLU A 89 -1.70 -18.13 -0.58
C GLU A 89 -2.27 -16.81 -1.09
N ILE A 90 -1.61 -16.20 -2.09
CA ILE A 90 -2.09 -15.00 -2.79
C ILE A 90 -2.11 -15.27 -4.28
N ASN A 91 -3.26 -15.05 -4.93
CA ASN A 91 -3.40 -15.13 -6.37
C ASN A 91 -3.21 -13.75 -7.01
N TYR A 92 -2.06 -13.52 -7.64
CA TYR A 92 -1.72 -12.25 -8.30
C TYR A 92 -2.47 -11.99 -9.60
N LEU A 93 -3.15 -12.99 -10.19
CA LEU A 93 -4.07 -12.74 -11.31
C LEU A 93 -5.41 -12.16 -10.86
N ARG A 94 -5.68 -12.15 -9.55
CA ARG A 94 -6.90 -11.57 -8.94
C ARG A 94 -6.58 -10.36 -8.08
N CYS A 95 -5.39 -10.30 -7.49
CA CYS A 95 -4.96 -9.17 -6.68
C CYS A 95 -5.09 -7.86 -7.46
N ILE A 96 -5.56 -6.81 -6.79
CA ILE A 96 -5.68 -5.46 -7.35
C ILE A 96 -4.74 -4.45 -6.67
N HIS A 97 -3.78 -4.93 -5.85
CA HIS A 97 -2.75 -4.12 -5.18
C HIS A 97 -3.32 -2.89 -4.43
N CYS A 98 -4.34 -3.14 -3.61
CA CYS A 98 -5.06 -2.10 -2.87
C CYS A 98 -4.60 -1.89 -1.42
N ASP A 99 -3.68 -2.71 -0.90
CA ASP A 99 -3.11 -2.65 0.45
C ASP A 99 -4.06 -2.73 1.66
N LEU A 100 -5.37 -2.92 1.45
CA LEU A 100 -6.31 -3.20 2.55
C LEU A 100 -5.88 -4.41 3.42
N CYS A 101 -5.21 -5.41 2.84
CA CYS A 101 -4.66 -6.54 3.59
C CYS A 101 -3.53 -6.13 4.54
N VAL A 102 -2.73 -5.12 4.18
CA VAL A 102 -1.66 -4.56 5.00
C VAL A 102 -2.26 -3.72 6.14
N GLU A 103 -3.23 -2.86 5.85
CA GLU A 103 -3.95 -2.08 6.88
C GLU A 103 -4.66 -2.96 7.92
N ALA A 104 -5.33 -4.00 7.44
CA ALA A 104 -6.12 -4.86 8.30
C ALA A 104 -5.27 -5.82 9.14
N CYS A 105 -3.97 -5.95 8.86
CA CYS A 105 -3.12 -6.92 9.54
C CYS A 105 -2.74 -6.42 10.96
N PRO A 106 -3.26 -7.06 12.03
CA PRO A 106 -3.06 -6.55 13.39
C PRO A 106 -1.64 -6.78 13.93
N THR A 107 -0.88 -7.68 13.31
CA THR A 107 0.50 -8.00 13.68
C THR A 107 1.51 -7.49 12.67
N GLU A 108 1.06 -6.75 11.66
CA GLU A 108 1.90 -6.25 10.56
C GLU A 108 2.69 -7.38 9.88
N ALA A 109 2.05 -8.55 9.76
CA ALA A 109 2.67 -9.72 9.18
C ALA A 109 2.80 -9.62 7.67
N ILE A 110 1.82 -9.03 6.99
CA ILE A 110 1.84 -8.85 5.55
C ILE A 110 2.14 -7.40 5.22
N THR A 111 3.11 -7.19 4.34
CA THR A 111 3.47 -5.87 3.77
C THR A 111 3.69 -6.00 2.26
N GLU A 112 3.78 -4.87 1.55
CA GLU A 112 4.15 -4.87 0.14
C GLU A 112 5.56 -4.30 -0.07
N SER A 113 6.34 -5.02 -0.87
CA SER A 113 7.62 -4.56 -1.42
C SER A 113 7.38 -3.62 -2.62
N LYS A 114 8.46 -2.97 -3.07
CA LYS A 114 8.45 -2.14 -4.29
C LYS A 114 8.74 -2.96 -5.56
N LEU A 115 8.84 -4.29 -5.48
CA LEU A 115 9.04 -5.12 -6.68
C LEU A 115 7.75 -5.07 -7.52
N PHE A 116 7.87 -4.72 -8.81
CA PHE A 116 6.78 -4.80 -9.78
C PHE A 116 7.08 -5.76 -10.95
N GLU A 117 8.33 -6.19 -11.12
CA GLU A 117 8.76 -7.07 -12.22
C GLU A 117 8.66 -8.54 -11.82
N PHE A 118 7.43 -9.02 -11.69
CA PHE A 118 7.14 -10.43 -11.38
C PHE A 118 6.16 -11.02 -12.41
N SER A 119 6.40 -10.77 -13.69
CA SER A 119 5.52 -11.27 -14.76
C SER A 119 5.55 -12.80 -14.87
N PHE A 120 4.37 -13.41 -15.05
CA PHE A 120 4.23 -14.87 -15.09
C PHE A 120 3.99 -15.39 -16.50
N THR A 121 4.56 -16.56 -16.82
CA THR A 121 4.25 -17.30 -18.07
C THR A 121 3.21 -18.42 -17.86
N ASN A 122 2.92 -18.78 -16.61
CA ASN A 122 1.92 -19.76 -16.22
C ASN A 122 1.02 -19.19 -15.12
N ARG A 123 -0.25 -19.62 -15.09
CA ARG A 123 -1.20 -19.24 -14.05
C ARG A 123 -0.83 -19.80 -12.68
N ALA A 124 -0.19 -20.97 -12.63
CA ALA A 124 0.22 -21.60 -11.37
C ALA A 124 1.28 -20.73 -10.66
N ASP A 125 2.25 -20.21 -11.41
CA ASP A 125 3.33 -19.36 -10.88
C ASP A 125 2.82 -18.03 -10.31
N ALA A 126 1.61 -17.62 -10.70
CA ALA A 126 0.95 -16.42 -10.18
C ALA A 126 0.25 -16.63 -8.83
N ILE A 127 0.29 -17.84 -8.27
CA ILE A 127 -0.23 -18.16 -6.93
C ILE A 127 0.97 -18.32 -6.00
N TYR A 128 1.25 -17.29 -5.20
CA TYR A 128 2.36 -17.36 -4.25
C TYR A 128 1.89 -18.03 -2.98
N THR A 129 2.68 -18.97 -2.51
CA THR A 129 2.48 -19.71 -1.26
C THR A 129 3.20 -19.05 -0.10
N LYS A 130 2.87 -19.48 1.12
CA LYS A 130 3.53 -19.04 2.35
C LYS A 130 5.05 -19.14 2.25
N ALA A 131 5.56 -20.26 1.74
CA ALA A 131 7.01 -20.50 1.64
C ALA A 131 7.71 -19.50 0.72
N GLU A 132 7.00 -18.98 -0.29
CA GLU A 132 7.50 -17.97 -1.21
C GLU A 132 7.33 -16.56 -0.65
N LEU A 133 6.31 -16.30 0.18
CA LEU A 133 6.03 -14.99 0.75
C LEU A 133 6.84 -14.68 2.00
N VAL A 134 7.11 -15.68 2.84
CA VAL A 134 7.81 -15.49 4.13
C VAL A 134 9.27 -15.17 3.90
N VAL A 135 9.72 -14.09 4.52
CA VAL A 135 11.12 -13.66 4.52
C VAL A 135 12.06 -14.74 5.08
N ASP A 136 13.33 -14.67 4.68
CA ASP A 136 14.37 -15.47 5.31
C ASP A 136 14.71 -14.99 6.72
N ASP A 137 15.72 -15.61 7.32
CA ASP A 137 16.13 -15.38 8.72
C ASP A 137 16.79 -13.99 8.88
N GLU A 138 17.15 -13.35 7.78
CA GLU A 138 17.67 -11.98 7.71
C GLU A 138 16.58 -10.95 7.36
N GLY A 139 15.33 -11.39 7.17
CA GLY A 139 14.21 -10.51 6.81
C GLY A 139 14.12 -10.16 5.33
N MET A 140 14.89 -10.82 4.46
CA MET A 140 14.86 -10.58 3.01
C MET A 140 13.68 -11.29 2.35
N PRO A 141 12.98 -10.64 1.40
CA PRO A 141 12.02 -11.32 0.55
C PRO A 141 12.68 -12.45 -0.24
N ARG A 142 12.00 -13.60 -0.37
CA ARG A 142 12.49 -14.69 -1.24
C ARG A 142 12.52 -14.23 -2.69
N HIS A 143 13.64 -14.43 -3.39
CA HIS A 143 13.72 -14.13 -4.83
C HIS A 143 13.28 -15.35 -5.63
N LEU A 144 12.20 -15.21 -6.39
CA LEU A 144 11.69 -16.28 -7.24
C LEU A 144 12.29 -16.19 -8.65
N PRO A 145 12.38 -17.30 -9.41
CA PRO A 145 13.08 -17.33 -10.70
C PRO A 145 12.53 -16.40 -11.78
N TRP A 146 11.29 -15.94 -11.65
CA TRP A 146 10.60 -15.05 -12.59
C TRP A 146 10.58 -13.58 -12.15
N GLU A 147 11.25 -13.24 -11.05
CA GLU A 147 11.32 -11.89 -10.51
C GLU A 147 12.63 -11.19 -10.94
N ASP A 148 12.56 -9.93 -11.42
CA ASP A 148 13.74 -9.11 -11.74
C ASP A 148 14.10 -8.19 -10.56
N TRP A 149 14.73 -8.77 -9.54
CA TRP A 149 15.30 -8.02 -8.42
C TRP A 149 16.61 -7.32 -8.81
N ARG A 150 16.71 -6.03 -8.49
CA ARG A 150 17.98 -5.28 -8.63
C ARG A 150 18.48 -4.80 -7.27
N PRO A 151 19.81 -4.61 -7.12
CA PRO A 151 20.39 -4.16 -5.87
C PRO A 151 19.70 -2.91 -5.31
N GLY A 152 19.26 -2.99 -4.07
CA GLY A 152 18.57 -1.92 -3.35
C GLY A 152 17.04 -1.94 -3.46
N GLU A 153 16.43 -2.81 -4.27
CA GLU A 153 14.97 -2.93 -4.38
C GLU A 153 14.35 -3.74 -3.24
N GLU A 154 15.19 -4.52 -2.58
CA GLU A 154 14.94 -5.26 -1.35
C GLU A 154 14.88 -4.36 -0.09
N VAL A 155 15.18 -3.06 -0.23
CA VAL A 155 15.17 -2.11 0.89
C VAL A 155 13.77 -1.52 1.10
N ASP A 156 13.38 -1.33 2.37
CA ASP A 156 12.11 -0.74 2.79
C ASP A 156 10.86 -1.54 2.35
N THR A 157 10.97 -2.84 2.10
CA THR A 157 9.84 -3.68 1.63
C THR A 157 8.76 -3.93 2.68
N SER A 158 8.96 -3.46 3.91
CA SER A 158 7.98 -3.50 4.99
C SER A 158 7.49 -2.12 5.44
N ALA A 159 7.91 -1.04 4.78
CA ALA A 159 7.77 0.33 5.28
C ALA A 159 6.39 0.98 5.08
N TRP A 160 5.33 0.18 4.93
CA TRP A 160 3.99 0.70 4.64
C TRP A 160 3.26 1.18 5.92
N MET A 161 3.44 0.50 7.06
CA MET A 161 2.83 0.91 8.33
C MET A 161 3.83 1.68 9.20
N ARG A 162 3.93 2.99 8.95
CA ARG A 162 4.35 3.94 9.98
C ARG A 162 3.21 4.88 10.22
N ALA A 163 2.37 4.52 11.19
CA ALA A 163 1.43 5.45 11.74
C ALA A 163 2.20 6.64 12.36
N THR A 164 2.20 7.78 11.68
CA THR A 164 1.99 9.05 12.38
C THR A 164 0.71 8.85 13.20
N ALA A 165 0.78 9.02 14.52
CA ALA A 165 -0.25 8.54 15.44
C ALA A 165 -1.69 8.70 14.91
N PRO A 166 -2.54 7.66 15.02
CA PRO A 166 -3.93 7.72 14.57
C PRO A 166 -4.75 8.83 15.27
N SER A 167 -4.21 9.42 16.35
CA SER A 167 -4.80 10.50 17.13
C SER A 167 -4.39 11.91 16.71
N GLY A 168 -3.47 12.10 15.76
CA GLY A 168 -2.93 13.44 15.43
C GLY A 168 -2.23 14.11 16.62
N SER A 169 -1.74 13.32 17.58
CA SER A 169 -1.02 13.84 18.74
C SER A 169 0.41 14.21 18.36
N ALA A 170 0.76 15.48 18.52
CA ALA A 170 2.14 15.99 18.35
C ALA A 170 3.18 15.25 19.23
N ALA A 171 2.74 14.57 20.31
CA ALA A 171 3.62 13.77 21.17
C ALA A 171 4.11 12.47 20.52
N TYR A 172 3.54 12.07 19.38
CA TYR A 172 3.93 10.89 18.60
C TYR A 172 4.55 11.25 17.24
N GLU A 173 4.81 12.53 16.98
CA GLU A 173 5.60 12.96 15.83
C GLU A 173 7.07 12.58 16.03
N GLY A 174 7.70 11.99 15.01
CA GLY A 174 9.10 11.54 15.10
C GLY A 174 9.34 10.27 15.93
N VAL A 175 8.29 9.61 16.43
CA VAL A 175 8.42 8.34 17.16
C VAL A 175 8.39 7.17 16.16
N VAL A 176 9.46 6.37 16.14
CA VAL A 176 9.45 5.08 15.44
C VAL A 176 8.53 4.15 16.24
N ALA A 177 7.30 3.96 15.77
CA ALA A 177 6.55 2.76 16.14
C ALA A 177 7.36 1.59 15.58
N TRP A 178 8.04 0.86 16.46
CA TRP A 178 8.82 -0.32 16.16
C TRP A 178 7.96 -1.32 15.39
N SER A 179 8.19 -1.47 14.08
CA SER A 179 7.77 -2.70 13.42
C SER A 179 8.76 -3.76 13.91
N GLY A 180 8.24 -4.76 14.62
CA GLY A 180 9.00 -5.81 15.30
C GLY A 180 9.89 -6.70 14.43
N GLU A 181 10.29 -6.25 13.24
CA GLU A 181 10.73 -7.09 12.13
C GLU A 181 12.21 -7.39 12.14
N LEU A 182 12.61 -8.56 11.60
CA LEU A 182 14.03 -8.94 11.42
C LEU A 182 14.87 -7.94 10.61
N GLY A 183 14.22 -6.96 9.98
CA GLY A 183 14.87 -5.71 9.62
C GLY A 183 15.88 -5.85 8.49
N PHE A 184 15.38 -5.81 7.26
CA PHE A 184 16.11 -5.15 6.17
C PHE A 184 15.40 -3.82 5.85
N GLY A 185 15.99 -2.70 6.30
CA GLY A 185 15.41 -1.37 6.11
C GLY A 185 14.76 -0.78 7.36
N VAL A 186 15.51 -0.64 8.47
CA VAL A 186 15.14 0.26 9.57
C VAL A 186 15.04 1.68 9.00
N ARG A 187 13.84 2.08 8.61
CA ARG A 187 13.59 3.42 8.08
C ARG A 187 13.69 4.45 9.21
N ALA A 188 14.10 5.67 8.90
CA ALA A 188 14.02 6.78 9.86
C ALA A 188 12.55 7.18 10.09
N PRO A 189 12.15 7.61 11.31
CA PRO A 189 10.78 8.06 11.55
C PRO A 189 10.37 9.12 10.51
N GLU A 190 9.09 9.17 10.15
CA GLU A 190 8.64 10.24 9.26
C GLU A 190 8.96 11.58 9.91
N ALA A 191 9.54 12.50 9.12
CA ALA A 191 9.79 13.85 9.58
C ALA A 191 8.46 14.53 9.95
N ASP A 192 8.49 15.43 10.93
CA ASP A 192 7.33 16.23 11.30
C ASP A 192 6.86 17.09 10.10
N GLN A 193 5.62 17.56 10.15
CA GLN A 193 5.05 18.32 9.04
C GLN A 193 5.90 19.56 8.71
N VAL A 194 6.43 20.23 9.73
CA VAL A 194 7.29 21.42 9.56
C VAL A 194 8.57 21.09 8.80
N THR A 195 9.24 19.97 9.13
CA THR A 195 10.45 19.55 8.42
C THR A 195 10.12 19.02 7.03
N ARG A 196 8.98 18.31 6.85
CA ARG A 196 8.54 17.84 5.53
C ARG A 196 8.27 18.99 4.57
N ASP A 197 7.57 20.02 5.04
CA ASP A 197 7.24 21.21 4.24
C ASP A 197 8.48 22.07 3.95
N ALA A 198 9.52 21.95 4.79
CA ALA A 198 10.82 22.59 4.58
C ALA A 198 11.73 21.84 3.58
N ILE A 199 11.49 20.55 3.34
CA ILE A 199 12.20 19.76 2.32
C ILE A 199 11.55 20.05 0.98
N THR A 200 12.24 20.80 0.11
CA THR A 200 11.85 20.90 -1.30
C THR A 200 11.83 19.47 -1.88
N PRO A 201 10.73 19.01 -2.49
CA PRO A 201 10.74 17.71 -3.15
C PRO A 201 11.89 17.66 -4.17
N PRO A 202 12.45 16.46 -4.48
CA PRO A 202 13.37 16.35 -5.61
C PRO A 202 12.69 17.01 -6.83
N PRO A 203 13.44 17.72 -7.68
CA PRO A 203 12.85 18.40 -8.83
C PRO A 203 11.95 17.40 -9.54
N SER A 204 10.66 17.70 -9.64
CA SER A 204 9.78 16.94 -10.51
C SER A 204 10.42 17.03 -11.89
N ASP A 205 10.72 15.88 -12.49
CA ASP A 205 11.25 15.82 -13.84
C ASP A 205 10.27 16.52 -14.77
N GLY A 206 10.52 17.80 -15.07
CA GLY A 206 9.91 18.60 -16.11
C GLY A 206 8.42 18.36 -16.35
N HIS A 207 7.63 18.12 -15.31
CA HIS A 207 6.18 18.17 -15.46
C HIS A 207 5.88 19.65 -15.62
N ASP A 208 5.76 20.04 -16.89
CA ASP A 208 5.13 21.28 -17.28
C ASP A 208 3.88 21.38 -16.41
N ASP A 209 3.91 22.37 -15.52
CA ASP A 209 2.77 22.88 -14.80
C ASP A 209 1.75 23.20 -15.90
N HIS A 210 0.87 22.24 -16.18
CA HIS A 210 -0.34 22.51 -16.91
C HIS A 210 -1.06 23.49 -16.02
N GLY A 211 -0.81 24.78 -16.28
CA GLY A 211 -1.50 25.88 -15.65
C GLY A 211 -2.95 25.47 -15.60
N HIS A 212 -3.42 25.21 -14.38
CA HIS A 212 -4.83 25.23 -14.12
C HIS A 212 -5.21 26.67 -14.45
N ASP A 213 -5.61 26.89 -15.69
CA ASP A 213 -6.40 28.04 -16.06
C ASP A 213 -7.64 27.92 -15.18
N ASP A 214 -7.62 28.69 -14.10
CA ASP A 214 -8.73 28.92 -13.19
C ASP A 214 -9.90 29.45 -14.04
N HIS A 215 -10.67 28.53 -14.61
CA HIS A 215 -12.02 28.79 -15.03
C HIS A 215 -12.90 28.82 -13.77
N ASP A 216 -12.69 29.86 -12.97
CA ASP A 216 -13.67 30.43 -12.06
C ASP A 216 -14.87 30.91 -12.89
N ASP A 217 -15.84 30.02 -13.14
CA ASP A 217 -17.27 30.41 -13.20
C ASP A 217 -18.17 29.16 -13.19
N HIS A 218 -18.36 28.57 -12.00
CA HIS A 218 -19.58 27.84 -11.72
C HIS A 218 -20.38 28.66 -10.71
N GLY A 219 -21.29 29.47 -11.26
CA GLY A 219 -22.33 30.17 -10.52
C GLY A 219 -22.96 29.26 -9.48
N HIS A 220 -22.86 29.70 -8.23
CA HIS A 220 -23.71 29.24 -7.16
C HIS A 220 -25.15 29.63 -7.50
N ASP A 221 -25.88 28.73 -8.16
CA ASP A 221 -27.33 28.79 -8.17
C ASP A 221 -27.83 28.33 -6.79
N ASP A 222 -28.19 29.32 -5.99
CA ASP A 222 -28.92 29.20 -4.72
C ASP A 222 -30.22 28.43 -4.95
N HIS A 223 -30.17 27.11 -4.79
CA HIS A 223 -31.37 26.31 -4.62
C HIS A 223 -31.79 26.38 -3.16
N GLY A 224 -32.81 27.22 -2.93
CA GLY A 224 -33.49 27.40 -1.66
C GLY A 224 -33.81 26.07 -0.98
N HIS A 225 -33.42 25.98 0.28
CA HIS A 225 -33.87 24.98 1.22
C HIS A 225 -35.37 25.16 1.45
N ASP A 226 -36.20 24.42 0.71
CA ASP A 226 -37.60 24.26 1.05
C ASP A 226 -37.70 23.27 2.22
N ASP A 227 -38.02 23.85 3.37
CA ASP A 227 -38.22 23.23 4.67
C ASP A 227 -39.51 22.38 4.63
N HIS A 228 -39.38 21.10 4.27
CA HIS A 228 -40.48 20.14 4.38
C HIS A 228 -40.52 19.57 5.80
N GLY A 229 -41.54 20.04 6.52
CA GLY A 229 -41.83 19.71 7.91
C GLY A 229 -41.82 18.22 8.23
N HIS A 230 -41.14 17.91 9.32
CA HIS A 230 -41.23 16.66 10.05
C HIS A 230 -42.65 16.57 10.66
N GLU A 231 -43.51 15.75 10.08
CA GLU A 231 -44.75 15.33 10.74
C GLU A 231 -44.41 14.23 11.75
N ASP A 232 -44.59 14.56 13.03
CA ASP A 232 -44.52 13.65 14.17
C ASP A 232 -45.55 12.53 14.02
N HIS A 233 -45.09 11.30 13.82
CA HIS A 233 -45.92 10.12 14.04
C HIS A 233 -45.93 9.80 15.53
N GLY A 234 -46.99 10.29 16.19
CA GLY A 234 -47.36 9.94 17.56
C GLY A 234 -47.46 8.43 17.76
N HIS A 235 -46.84 7.97 18.84
CA HIS A 235 -47.07 6.66 19.42
C HIS A 235 -48.39 6.73 20.19
N ASP A 236 -49.44 6.11 19.64
CA ASP A 236 -50.71 5.94 20.35
C ASP A 236 -50.60 4.79 21.36
N ASP A 237 -50.51 5.18 22.63
CA ASP A 237 -50.78 4.34 23.79
C ASP A 237 -52.25 3.92 23.80
N HIS A 238 -52.51 2.62 23.59
CA HIS A 238 -53.77 1.99 24.00
C HIS A 238 -53.50 0.82 24.92
N GLY A 239 -53.56 1.11 26.23
CA GLY A 239 -53.86 0.11 27.24
C GLY A 239 -55.36 -0.17 27.31
N GLY A 240 -55.72 -1.45 27.55
CA GLY A 240 -56.97 -1.79 28.23
C GLY A 240 -57.76 -2.99 27.68
N GLY A 241 -57.56 -4.15 28.32
CA GLY A 241 -58.65 -5.01 28.77
C GLY A 241 -59.28 -6.01 27.79
N HIS A 242 -58.99 -7.30 27.97
CA HIS A 242 -59.94 -8.31 28.42
C HIS A 242 -59.23 -9.60 28.85
#